data_AF-A0A4Q6AYL8-F1
#
_entry.id   AF-A0A4Q6AYL8-F1
#
_cell.length_a   1.000
_cell.length_b   1.000
_cell.length_c   1.000
_cell.angle_alpha   90.00
_cell.angle_beta   90.00
_cell.angle_gamma   90.00
#
_symmetry.space_group_name_H-M   'P 1'
#
loop_
_entity.id
_entity.type
_entity.pdbx_description
1 polymer ?
#
loop_
_entity_poly.entity_id
_entity_poly.type
_entity_poly.pdbx_seq_one_letter_code
_entity_poly.pdbx_strand_id
1 'polypeptide(L)'
;MSFWKVFSVSGWVKHIGFLFCALSIAACKHEPVKSVTGDSGFPGPVAKIMETRCATAGCHNAASYQNAGSLLLTSWSSLFQGASNGAAIIPFSPEYSPLLYFINTHADLGLMASPTMPYASTPLSKEDYLLIRDWVAAGAPDKNGRIPFASNTDTRQKIYMTMQGCDLLASVDAESGMIMRYLQLGKTAAVEAPHCVRVSNDGRYAYVSFTGGQYLQKIDTRTDSIAGEALLGPGSWNLLYISEDGAEVMVTNFSPTGPEPTLAIVKTSDMSVEQIYFNSSQMSNPHGIT
;
A
#
# COMPACT_ATOMS: atom_id res chain seq x y z
N MET A 1 -21.68 49.39 -95.44
CA MET A 1 -21.83 49.88 -94.05
C MET A 1 -21.79 48.65 -93.14
N SER A 2 -20.91 48.45 -92.16
CA SER A 2 -19.72 49.13 -91.65
C SER A 2 -18.97 48.02 -90.88
N PHE A 3 -17.80 47.61 -91.37
CA PHE A 3 -16.48 47.71 -90.71
C PHE A 3 -16.22 46.86 -89.45
N TRP A 4 -15.27 45.92 -89.66
CA TRP A 4 -14.13 45.53 -88.80
C TRP A 4 -14.43 44.59 -87.61
N LYS A 5 -13.62 43.59 -87.26
CA LYS A 5 -12.20 43.34 -87.52
C LYS A 5 -11.89 41.85 -87.27
N VAL A 6 -11.06 41.28 -88.13
CA VAL A 6 -10.43 39.95 -87.96
C VAL A 6 -9.28 40.08 -86.98
N PHE A 7 -9.16 39.15 -86.03
CA PHE A 7 -7.90 38.81 -85.38
C PHE A 7 -7.76 37.28 -85.34
N SER A 8 -6.71 36.80 -85.99
CA SER A 8 -6.19 35.44 -85.91
C SER A 8 -5.14 35.41 -84.81
N VAL A 9 -5.18 34.43 -83.90
CA VAL A 9 -3.98 33.99 -83.17
C VAL A 9 -4.00 32.46 -83.03
N SER A 10 -2.84 31.91 -83.39
CA SER A 10 -2.33 30.54 -83.43
C SER A 10 -2.55 29.65 -82.19
N GLY A 11 -2.70 28.34 -82.46
CA GLY A 11 -2.23 27.19 -81.66
C GLY A 11 -2.85 27.06 -80.25
N TRP A 12 -3.21 25.89 -79.76
CA TRP A 12 -2.33 24.77 -79.51
C TRP A 12 -3.24 23.58 -79.15
N VAL A 13 -2.97 22.42 -79.75
CA VAL A 13 -3.58 21.14 -79.35
C VAL A 13 -3.15 20.83 -77.92
N LYS A 14 -4.09 20.76 -76.97
CA LYS A 14 -3.82 20.24 -75.63
C LYS A 14 -4.60 18.96 -75.40
N HIS A 15 -3.83 17.91 -75.14
CA HIS A 15 -4.25 16.55 -74.94
C HIS A 15 -5.13 16.42 -73.69
N ILE A 16 -6.14 15.57 -73.81
CA ILE A 16 -6.95 15.05 -72.72
C ILE A 16 -6.05 14.15 -71.87
N GLY A 17 -5.68 14.64 -70.68
CA GLY A 17 -5.00 13.86 -69.65
C GLY A 17 -5.94 13.60 -68.49
N PHE A 18 -6.46 12.38 -68.39
CA PHE A 18 -7.24 11.90 -67.25
C PHE A 18 -6.29 11.80 -66.04
N LEU A 19 -6.35 12.75 -65.11
CA LEU A 19 -5.60 12.66 -63.85
C LEU A 19 -6.38 11.75 -62.89
N PHE A 20 -5.93 10.50 -62.76
CA PHE A 20 -6.38 9.59 -61.71
C PHE A 20 -5.76 10.07 -60.39
N CYS A 21 -6.51 10.81 -59.59
CA CYS A 21 -6.06 11.26 -58.28
C CYS A 21 -6.12 10.07 -57.31
N ALA A 22 -4.99 9.39 -57.13
CA ALA A 22 -4.85 8.36 -56.11
C ALA A 22 -4.91 9.03 -54.73
N LEU A 23 -6.06 8.92 -54.05
CA LEU A 23 -6.18 9.27 -52.65
C LEU A 23 -5.33 8.28 -51.83
N SER A 24 -4.13 8.70 -51.48
CA SER A 24 -3.29 7.99 -50.52
C SER A 24 -3.98 8.00 -49.15
N ILE A 25 -4.51 6.86 -48.73
CA ILE A 25 -4.96 6.66 -47.36
C ILE A 25 -3.70 6.63 -46.49
N ALA A 26 -3.25 7.79 -46.03
CA ALA A 26 -2.27 7.90 -44.97
C ALA A 26 -2.96 7.48 -43.67
N ALA A 27 -3.07 6.16 -43.46
CA ALA A 27 -3.38 5.63 -42.15
C ALA A 27 -2.25 6.08 -41.21
N CYS A 28 -2.57 6.95 -40.26
CA CYS A 28 -1.68 7.23 -39.14
C CYS A 28 -1.40 5.89 -38.45
N LYS A 29 -0.24 5.30 -38.72
CA LYS A 29 0.30 4.27 -37.84
C LYS A 29 0.51 4.97 -36.52
N HIS A 30 -0.32 4.66 -35.53
CA HIS A 30 -0.03 5.02 -34.15
C HIS A 30 1.26 4.28 -33.80
N GLU A 31 2.39 4.97 -33.90
CA GLU A 31 3.63 4.43 -33.34
C GLU A 31 3.36 4.23 -31.85
N PRO A 32 3.63 3.03 -31.29
CA PRO A 32 3.60 2.87 -29.85
C PRO A 32 4.50 3.96 -29.27
N VAL A 33 3.97 4.72 -28.32
CA VAL A 33 4.76 5.69 -27.56
C VAL A 33 6.01 4.94 -27.08
N LYS A 34 7.17 5.26 -27.67
CA LYS A 34 8.44 4.68 -27.25
C LYS A 34 8.60 5.01 -25.77
N SER A 35 8.86 3.99 -24.94
CA SER A 35 9.06 4.19 -23.51
C SER A 35 10.14 5.24 -23.33
N VAL A 36 9.75 6.38 -22.77
CA VAL A 36 10.71 7.41 -22.44
C VAL A 36 11.28 7.00 -21.09
N THR A 37 12.56 6.64 -21.12
CA THR A 37 13.51 6.46 -20.01
C THR A 37 13.52 5.11 -19.30
N GLY A 38 14.60 4.36 -19.54
CA GLY A 38 15.13 3.37 -18.59
C GLY A 38 14.24 2.16 -18.31
N ASP A 39 14.83 1.21 -17.61
CA ASP A 39 14.10 0.10 -17.02
C ASP A 39 13.35 0.60 -15.78
N SER A 40 12.02 0.77 -15.88
CA SER A 40 11.18 1.29 -14.80
C SER A 40 11.14 0.35 -13.58
N GLY A 41 11.58 -0.90 -13.72
CA GLY A 41 11.60 -1.91 -12.65
C GLY A 41 10.24 -2.51 -12.33
N PHE A 42 9.15 -1.98 -12.89
CA PHE A 42 7.83 -2.59 -12.78
C PHE A 42 7.73 -3.86 -13.63
N PRO A 43 6.91 -4.86 -13.23
CA PRO A 43 6.54 -5.95 -14.13
C PRO A 43 5.91 -5.43 -15.42
N GLY A 44 6.18 -6.07 -16.57
CA GLY A 44 5.80 -5.53 -17.89
C GLY A 44 4.34 -5.04 -18.04
N PRO A 45 3.32 -5.80 -17.61
CA PRO A 45 1.92 -5.34 -17.65
C PRO A 45 1.65 -4.10 -16.78
N VAL A 46 2.23 -4.05 -15.58
CA VAL A 46 2.13 -2.90 -14.66
C VAL A 46 2.88 -1.70 -15.22
N ALA A 47 4.10 -1.92 -15.74
CA ALA A 47 4.93 -0.89 -16.38
C ALA A 47 4.16 -0.18 -17.50
N LYS A 48 3.44 -0.95 -18.34
CA LYS A 48 2.61 -0.40 -19.41
C LYS A 48 1.59 0.61 -18.88
N ILE A 49 0.89 0.30 -17.78
CA ILE A 49 -0.09 1.22 -17.18
C ILE A 49 0.62 2.43 -16.58
N MET A 50 1.65 2.20 -15.76
CA MET A 50 2.39 3.27 -15.08
C MET A 50 2.97 4.28 -16.08
N GLU A 51 3.61 3.81 -17.15
CA GLU A 51 4.29 4.65 -18.13
C GLU A 51 3.31 5.40 -19.06
N THR A 52 2.18 4.78 -19.41
CA THR A 52 1.26 5.37 -20.41
C THR A 52 0.08 6.11 -19.81
N ARG A 53 -0.28 5.84 -18.54
CA ARG A 53 -1.48 6.39 -17.89
C ARG A 53 -1.19 7.20 -16.63
N CYS A 54 0.01 7.08 -16.03
CA CYS A 54 0.31 7.70 -14.74
C CYS A 54 1.51 8.67 -14.82
N ALA A 55 2.67 8.17 -15.25
CA ALA A 55 3.93 8.90 -15.34
C ALA A 55 4.05 9.69 -16.66
N THR A 56 2.98 10.40 -17.03
CA THR A 56 2.91 11.23 -18.25
C THR A 56 3.35 12.66 -17.97
N ALA A 57 3.66 13.42 -19.04
CA ALA A 57 4.01 14.82 -18.94
C ALA A 57 2.91 15.64 -18.23
N GLY A 58 3.30 16.42 -17.22
CA GLY A 58 2.38 17.23 -16.41
C GLY A 58 1.79 16.51 -15.19
N CYS A 59 2.03 15.20 -15.05
CA CYS A 59 1.51 14.38 -13.95
C CYS A 59 2.66 13.76 -13.13
N HIS A 60 2.67 12.44 -12.93
CA HIS A 60 3.54 11.74 -11.97
C HIS A 60 4.93 11.35 -12.52
N ASN A 61 5.49 12.16 -13.40
CA ASN A 61 6.82 11.91 -13.96
C ASN A 61 7.92 12.76 -13.28
N ALA A 62 9.19 12.45 -13.54
CA ALA A 62 10.33 13.12 -12.90
C ALA A 62 10.36 14.65 -13.09
N ALA A 63 9.75 15.16 -14.16
CA ALA A 63 9.71 16.59 -14.46
C ALA A 63 8.54 17.34 -13.79
N SER A 64 7.47 16.65 -13.37
CA SER A 64 6.24 17.31 -12.91
C SER A 64 5.59 16.72 -11.66
N TYR A 65 6.14 15.66 -11.06
CA TYR A 65 5.51 14.93 -9.96
C TYR A 65 5.20 15.79 -8.72
N GLN A 66 5.96 16.87 -8.48
CA GLN A 66 5.70 17.81 -7.39
C GLN A 66 4.32 18.49 -7.50
N ASN A 67 3.81 18.66 -8.73
CA ASN A 67 2.47 19.20 -8.98
C ASN A 67 1.37 18.14 -8.78
N ALA A 68 1.74 16.87 -8.58
CA ALA A 68 0.85 15.72 -8.48
C ALA A 68 0.99 15.05 -7.09
N GLY A 69 0.93 15.85 -6.04
CA GLY A 69 1.07 15.38 -4.65
C GLY A 69 2.47 14.88 -4.31
N SER A 70 3.49 15.32 -5.06
CA SER A 70 4.86 14.80 -4.95
C SER A 70 4.98 13.28 -5.10
N LEU A 71 4.04 12.65 -5.81
CA LEU A 71 4.08 11.22 -6.10
C LEU A 71 4.79 10.93 -7.42
N LEU A 72 5.99 10.33 -7.35
CA LEU A 72 6.81 10.01 -8.51
C LEU A 72 6.63 8.54 -8.95
N LEU A 73 6.03 8.32 -10.13
CA LEU A 73 5.68 7.00 -10.64
C LEU A 73 6.54 6.53 -11.83
N THR A 74 7.69 7.16 -12.07
CA THR A 74 8.59 6.76 -13.16
C THR A 74 9.27 5.41 -12.94
N SER A 75 9.36 4.94 -11.70
CA SER A 75 9.98 3.66 -11.37
C SER A 75 9.33 2.97 -10.19
N TRP A 76 9.50 1.67 -10.10
CA TRP A 76 9.11 0.86 -8.95
C TRP A 76 9.74 1.40 -7.66
N SER A 77 11.03 1.76 -7.70
CA SER A 77 11.75 2.28 -6.53
C SER A 77 11.21 3.63 -6.07
N SER A 78 10.86 4.54 -6.98
CA SER A 78 10.34 5.86 -6.62
C SER A 78 8.93 5.80 -6.05
N LEU A 79 8.09 4.86 -6.51
CA LEU A 79 6.75 4.63 -5.97
C LEU A 79 6.80 4.38 -4.44
N PHE A 80 7.76 3.58 -3.96
CA PHE A 80 7.88 3.24 -2.53
C PHE A 80 8.62 4.28 -1.69
N GLN A 81 9.08 5.39 -2.29
CA GLN A 81 9.48 6.58 -1.53
C GLN A 81 8.26 7.36 -1.04
N GLY A 82 7.07 7.08 -1.59
CA GLY A 82 5.81 7.70 -1.20
C GLY A 82 5.55 9.04 -1.88
N ALA A 83 4.48 9.66 -1.43
CA ALA A 83 4.00 10.98 -1.83
C ALA A 83 4.08 11.94 -0.62
N SER A 84 3.63 13.19 -0.79
CA SER A 84 3.58 14.16 0.31
C SER A 84 2.68 13.74 1.48
N ASN A 85 1.74 12.80 1.25
CA ASN A 85 0.82 12.24 2.24
C ASN A 85 1.19 10.80 2.67
N GLY A 86 2.40 10.32 2.36
CA GLY A 86 2.88 9.00 2.75
C GLY A 86 2.81 7.96 1.63
N ALA A 87 2.67 6.69 2.00
CA ALA A 87 2.73 5.58 1.06
C ALA A 87 1.54 5.60 0.08
N ALA A 88 1.83 5.53 -1.23
CA ALA A 88 0.79 5.41 -2.26
C ALA A 88 0.28 3.96 -2.40
N ILE A 89 1.15 2.99 -2.14
CA ILE A 89 0.85 1.55 -2.13
C ILE A 89 1.46 0.96 -0.87
N ILE A 90 0.66 0.16 -0.17
CA ILE A 90 1.08 -0.64 0.97
C ILE A 90 1.00 -2.10 0.53
N PRO A 91 2.14 -2.81 0.38
CA PRO A 91 2.11 -4.11 -0.26
C PRO A 91 1.37 -5.16 0.57
N PHE A 92 0.71 -6.11 -0.09
CA PHE A 92 -0.26 -7.05 0.48
C PHE A 92 -1.53 -6.41 1.07
N SER A 93 -1.75 -5.11 0.84
CA SER A 93 -2.87 -4.38 1.43
C SER A 93 -3.61 -3.54 0.37
N PRO A 94 -4.34 -4.17 -0.57
CA PRO A 94 -5.17 -3.45 -1.53
C PRO A 94 -6.17 -2.49 -0.85
N GLU A 95 -6.73 -2.92 0.28
CA GLU A 95 -7.76 -2.19 1.03
C GLU A 95 -7.20 -0.91 1.65
N TYR A 96 -5.88 -0.85 1.85
CA TYR A 96 -5.16 0.26 2.50
C TYR A 96 -4.19 0.99 1.58
N SER A 97 -4.28 0.79 0.25
CA SER A 97 -3.37 1.42 -0.72
C SER A 97 -4.05 2.61 -1.41
N PRO A 98 -3.72 3.87 -1.07
CA PRO A 98 -4.44 5.05 -1.57
C PRO A 98 -4.47 5.18 -3.09
N LEU A 99 -3.42 4.74 -3.79
CA LEU A 99 -3.38 4.75 -5.25
C LEU A 99 -4.60 4.03 -5.84
N LEU A 100 -5.01 2.90 -5.26
CA LEU A 100 -6.17 2.13 -5.72
C LEU A 100 -7.49 2.89 -5.54
N TYR A 101 -7.63 3.74 -4.53
CA TYR A 101 -8.85 4.53 -4.34
C TYR A 101 -9.01 5.58 -5.43
N PHE A 102 -7.90 6.20 -5.83
CA PHE A 102 -7.90 7.24 -6.86
C PHE A 102 -8.13 6.68 -8.25
N ILE A 103 -7.60 5.48 -8.56
CA ILE A 103 -7.79 4.86 -9.89
C ILE A 103 -9.06 4.02 -10.01
N ASN A 104 -9.79 3.80 -8.90
CA ASN A 104 -11.04 3.05 -8.93
C ASN A 104 -12.21 3.94 -9.38
N THR A 105 -12.88 3.54 -10.46
CA THR A 105 -14.16 4.13 -10.91
C THR A 105 -15.31 3.13 -10.87
N HIS A 106 -15.14 2.02 -10.14
CA HIS A 106 -16.08 0.91 -10.05
C HIS A 106 -16.57 0.76 -8.60
N ALA A 107 -17.82 1.11 -8.35
CA ALA A 107 -18.41 1.09 -7.00
C ALA A 107 -18.44 -0.31 -6.37
N ASP A 108 -18.42 -1.38 -7.18
CA ASP A 108 -18.37 -2.77 -6.73
C ASP A 108 -16.97 -3.23 -6.27
N LEU A 109 -15.93 -2.43 -6.49
CA LEU A 109 -14.53 -2.84 -6.25
C LEU A 109 -13.85 -2.14 -5.07
N GLY A 110 -14.62 -1.43 -4.24
CA GLY A 110 -14.14 -0.82 -2.99
C GLY A 110 -14.19 0.71 -3.01
N LEU A 111 -13.32 1.32 -2.20
CA LEU A 111 -13.30 2.77 -2.02
C LEU A 111 -12.96 3.51 -3.33
N MET A 112 -13.55 4.69 -3.49
CA MET A 112 -13.29 5.61 -4.59
C MET A 112 -12.98 6.99 -4.01
N ALA A 113 -11.88 7.59 -4.43
CA ALA A 113 -11.46 8.92 -4.02
C ALA A 113 -11.72 9.95 -5.13
N SER A 114 -11.94 11.21 -4.74
CA SER A 114 -12.09 12.35 -5.65
C SER A 114 -10.94 13.34 -5.47
N PRO A 115 -10.37 13.90 -6.56
CA PRO A 115 -10.69 13.59 -7.95
C PRO A 115 -10.16 12.21 -8.35
N THR A 116 -10.80 11.53 -9.30
CA THR A 116 -10.31 10.25 -9.81
C THR A 116 -9.08 10.43 -10.72
N MET A 117 -8.31 9.36 -10.85
CA MET A 117 -7.13 9.27 -11.72
C MET A 117 -7.34 8.21 -12.81
N PRO A 118 -6.85 8.44 -14.05
CA PRO A 118 -6.10 9.61 -14.49
C PRO A 118 -6.97 10.89 -14.56
N TYR A 119 -6.43 12.01 -14.06
CA TYR A 119 -7.19 13.27 -13.90
C TYR A 119 -7.66 13.83 -15.25
N ALA A 120 -8.94 14.18 -15.34
CA ALA A 120 -9.57 14.77 -16.53
C ALA A 120 -9.31 13.98 -17.84
N SER A 121 -9.11 12.67 -17.73
CA SER A 121 -8.84 11.77 -18.85
C SER A 121 -9.72 10.52 -18.75
N THR A 122 -9.64 9.65 -19.75
CA THR A 122 -10.39 8.39 -19.73
C THR A 122 -9.93 7.56 -18.53
N PRO A 123 -10.86 7.03 -17.70
CA PRO A 123 -10.55 6.10 -16.63
C PRO A 123 -9.76 4.87 -17.13
N LEU A 124 -9.15 4.15 -16.19
CA LEU A 124 -8.63 2.82 -16.51
C LEU A 124 -9.78 1.87 -16.87
N SER A 125 -9.46 0.84 -17.67
CA SER A 125 -10.38 -0.27 -17.84
C SER A 125 -10.52 -1.04 -16.53
N LYS A 126 -11.61 -1.81 -16.37
CA LYS A 126 -11.78 -2.67 -15.20
C LYS A 126 -10.64 -3.68 -15.10
N GLU A 127 -10.20 -4.20 -16.24
CA GLU A 127 -9.09 -5.15 -16.36
C GLU A 127 -7.75 -4.53 -15.92
N ASP A 128 -7.45 -3.30 -16.35
CA ASP A 128 -6.23 -2.58 -15.93
C ASP A 128 -6.26 -2.27 -14.43
N TYR A 129 -7.42 -1.84 -13.90
CA TYR A 129 -7.59 -1.63 -12.45
C TYR A 129 -7.32 -2.92 -11.66
N LEU A 130 -7.95 -4.02 -12.07
CA LEU A 130 -7.79 -5.32 -11.41
C LEU A 130 -6.34 -5.81 -11.49
N LEU A 131 -5.65 -5.58 -12.61
CA LEU A 131 -4.23 -5.90 -12.74
C LEU A 131 -3.38 -5.17 -11.69
N ILE A 132 -3.58 -3.87 -11.47
CA ILE A 132 -2.84 -3.11 -10.45
C ILE A 132 -3.24 -3.58 -9.05
N ARG A 133 -4.53 -3.78 -8.78
CA ARG A 133 -5.03 -4.25 -7.49
C ARG A 133 -4.45 -5.61 -7.11
N ASP A 134 -4.47 -6.56 -8.04
CA ASP A 134 -3.98 -7.91 -7.80
C ASP A 134 -2.45 -7.93 -7.68
N TRP A 135 -1.75 -7.05 -8.41
CA TRP A 135 -0.31 -6.82 -8.21
C TRP A 135 0.01 -6.29 -6.80
N VAL A 136 -0.78 -5.35 -6.27
CA VAL A 136 -0.67 -4.88 -4.87
C VAL A 136 -0.94 -6.01 -3.88
N ALA A 137 -1.98 -6.81 -4.12
CA ALA A 137 -2.34 -7.96 -3.29
C ALA A 137 -1.19 -8.99 -3.23
N ALA A 138 -0.42 -9.14 -4.31
CA ALA A 138 0.75 -10.00 -4.37
C ALA A 138 2.02 -9.41 -3.71
N GLY A 139 1.92 -8.28 -3.03
CA GLY A 139 3.06 -7.62 -2.39
C GLY A 139 3.78 -6.60 -3.29
N ALA A 140 3.15 -6.20 -4.39
CA ALA A 140 3.67 -5.25 -5.37
C ALA A 140 5.13 -5.54 -5.81
N PRO A 141 5.47 -6.79 -6.19
CA PRO A 141 6.84 -7.15 -6.54
C PRO A 141 7.34 -6.37 -7.75
N ASP A 142 8.64 -6.11 -7.78
CA ASP A 142 9.30 -5.59 -8.97
C ASP A 142 9.36 -6.66 -10.08
N LYS A 143 9.90 -6.31 -11.24
CA LYS A 143 10.02 -7.22 -12.39
C LYS A 143 10.85 -8.50 -12.11
N ASN A 144 11.65 -8.51 -11.05
CA ASN A 144 12.48 -9.64 -10.63
C ASN A 144 11.87 -10.39 -9.44
N GLY A 145 10.64 -10.05 -9.02
CA GLY A 145 9.96 -10.67 -7.89
C GLY A 145 10.33 -10.09 -6.52
N ARG A 146 11.11 -9.00 -6.45
CA ARG A 146 11.50 -8.38 -5.17
C ARG A 146 10.34 -7.56 -4.61
N ILE A 147 9.97 -7.84 -3.38
CA ILE A 147 8.93 -7.11 -2.63
C ILE A 147 9.60 -5.92 -1.91
N PRO A 148 8.99 -4.72 -1.91
CA PRO A 148 9.56 -3.57 -1.22
C PRO A 148 9.60 -3.84 0.29
N PHE A 149 10.64 -3.34 0.94
CA PHE A 149 10.92 -3.54 2.38
C PHE A 149 11.16 -5.00 2.82
N ALA A 150 11.21 -5.97 1.91
CA ALA A 150 11.47 -7.38 2.24
C ALA A 150 12.96 -7.72 2.43
N SER A 151 13.86 -6.74 2.28
CA SER A 151 15.30 -6.90 2.51
C SER A 151 15.72 -6.44 3.90
N ASN A 152 16.84 -6.99 4.38
CA ASN A 152 17.45 -6.65 5.67
C ASN A 152 16.52 -6.86 6.86
N THR A 153 15.68 -7.89 6.82
CA THR A 153 14.65 -8.14 7.84
C THR A 153 15.22 -8.34 9.25
N ASP A 154 16.45 -8.86 9.36
CA ASP A 154 17.14 -9.03 10.64
C ASP A 154 17.73 -7.72 11.22
N THR A 155 17.86 -6.65 10.44
CA THR A 155 18.53 -5.41 10.87
C THR A 155 17.71 -4.14 10.67
N ARG A 156 16.64 -4.19 9.87
CA ARG A 156 15.77 -3.05 9.59
C ARG A 156 15.11 -2.54 10.87
N GLN A 157 15.30 -1.25 11.14
CA GLN A 157 14.62 -0.57 12.23
C GLN A 157 13.18 -0.29 11.84
N LYS A 158 12.26 -0.60 12.75
CA LYS A 158 10.81 -0.48 12.52
C LYS A 158 10.14 0.24 13.67
N ILE A 159 9.02 0.90 13.38
CA ILE A 159 8.09 1.42 14.37
C ILE A 159 6.79 0.60 14.25
N TYR A 160 6.31 0.07 15.37
CA TYR A 160 5.03 -0.62 15.44
C TYR A 160 3.96 0.27 16.06
N MET A 161 2.79 0.33 15.43
CA MET A 161 1.66 1.14 15.91
C MET A 161 0.38 0.32 15.86
N THR A 162 -0.23 0.12 17.03
CA THR A 162 -1.53 -0.55 17.15
C THR A 162 -2.66 0.42 16.79
N MET A 163 -3.57 -0.03 15.93
CA MET A 163 -4.79 0.69 15.58
C MET A 163 -5.97 0.01 16.26
N GLN A 164 -6.28 0.52 17.45
CA GLN A 164 -7.25 -0.06 18.37
C GLN A 164 -8.65 -0.24 17.75
N GLY A 165 -9.10 0.68 16.88
CA GLY A 165 -10.45 0.65 16.33
C GLY A 165 -10.70 -0.38 15.23
N CYS A 166 -9.66 -1.05 14.73
CA CYS A 166 -9.77 -1.94 13.56
C CYS A 166 -8.89 -3.20 13.64
N ASP A 167 -8.33 -3.49 14.81
CA ASP A 167 -7.48 -4.66 15.04
C ASP A 167 -6.30 -4.78 14.07
N LEU A 168 -5.62 -3.68 13.81
CA LEU A 168 -4.45 -3.68 12.94
C LEU A 168 -3.20 -3.28 13.69
N LEU A 169 -2.06 -3.77 13.21
CA LEU A 169 -0.74 -3.24 13.51
C LEU A 169 -0.12 -2.66 12.24
N ALA A 170 0.24 -1.38 12.27
CA ALA A 170 1.11 -0.81 11.26
C ALA A 170 2.57 -1.18 11.57
N SER A 171 3.26 -1.77 10.61
CA SER A 171 4.72 -1.82 10.59
C SER A 171 5.22 -0.68 9.72
N VAL A 172 5.99 0.22 10.31
CA VAL A 172 6.52 1.42 9.65
C VAL A 172 8.04 1.30 9.56
N ASP A 173 8.58 1.59 8.39
CA ASP A 173 10.02 1.70 8.19
C ASP A 173 10.55 2.91 8.95
N ALA A 174 11.49 2.71 9.88
CA ALA A 174 11.95 3.81 10.73
C ALA A 174 12.84 4.82 9.98
N GLU A 175 13.47 4.41 8.87
CA GLU A 175 14.33 5.28 8.06
C GLU A 175 13.49 6.19 7.17
N SER A 176 12.55 5.63 6.41
CA SER A 176 11.74 6.39 5.45
C SER A 176 10.42 6.92 6.04
N GLY A 177 9.99 6.42 7.20
CA GLY A 177 8.67 6.70 7.77
C GLY A 177 7.51 6.09 6.99
N MET A 178 7.77 5.20 6.02
CA MET A 178 6.72 4.60 5.19
C MET A 178 6.09 3.40 5.87
N ILE A 179 4.78 3.28 5.74
CA ILE A 179 4.07 2.08 6.18
C ILE A 179 4.43 0.93 5.25
N MET A 180 5.06 -0.10 5.81
CA MET A 180 5.53 -1.28 5.10
C MET A 180 4.44 -2.35 4.97
N ARG A 181 3.66 -2.52 6.06
CA ARG A 181 2.66 -3.58 6.23
C ARG A 181 1.57 -3.12 7.18
N TYR A 182 0.36 -3.61 6.93
CA TYR A 182 -0.65 -3.76 7.96
C TYR A 182 -0.80 -5.24 8.28
N LEU A 183 -0.70 -5.58 9.56
CA LEU A 183 -0.96 -6.93 10.06
C LEU A 183 -2.32 -6.94 10.75
N GLN A 184 -3.22 -7.82 10.31
CA GLN A 184 -4.45 -8.11 11.02
C GLN A 184 -4.11 -8.81 12.33
N LEU A 185 -4.51 -8.17 13.42
CA LEU A 185 -4.44 -8.67 14.78
C LEU A 185 -5.81 -9.19 15.22
N GLY A 186 -5.86 -9.71 16.44
CA GLY A 186 -7.07 -10.31 17.01
C GLY A 186 -7.26 -11.75 16.56
N LYS A 187 -8.21 -12.43 17.20
CA LYS A 187 -8.59 -13.82 16.98
C LYS A 187 -9.97 -13.96 16.34
N THR A 188 -10.84 -12.97 16.51
CA THR A 188 -12.24 -13.00 16.09
C THR A 188 -12.55 -11.91 15.06
N ALA A 189 -13.77 -11.91 14.53
CA ALA A 189 -14.24 -10.86 13.63
C ALA A 189 -14.72 -9.59 14.38
N ALA A 190 -14.91 -9.67 15.70
CA ALA A 190 -15.23 -8.50 16.50
C ALA A 190 -13.94 -7.75 16.84
N VAL A 191 -14.02 -6.42 16.92
CA VAL A 191 -12.87 -5.58 17.28
C VAL A 191 -12.44 -5.89 18.73
N GLU A 192 -11.24 -6.43 18.88
CA GLU A 192 -10.61 -6.83 20.13
C GLU A 192 -9.70 -5.73 20.73
N ALA A 193 -9.49 -4.63 20.00
CA ALA A 193 -8.85 -3.43 20.50
C ALA A 193 -7.39 -3.65 20.95
N PRO A 194 -6.44 -3.92 20.03
CA PRO A 194 -5.02 -4.00 20.35
C PRO A 194 -4.58 -2.71 21.01
N HIS A 195 -3.92 -2.82 22.16
CA HIS A 195 -3.75 -1.69 23.06
C HIS A 195 -2.30 -1.32 23.34
N CYS A 196 -1.47 -2.29 23.73
CA CYS A 196 -0.06 -2.06 24.00
C CYS A 196 0.79 -2.96 23.12
N VAL A 197 1.87 -2.42 22.57
CA VAL A 197 2.92 -3.17 21.89
C VAL A 197 4.24 -2.99 22.62
N ARG A 198 4.97 -4.09 22.82
CA ARG A 198 6.34 -4.10 23.35
C ARG A 198 7.22 -5.01 22.50
N VAL A 199 8.41 -4.53 22.17
CA VAL A 199 9.40 -5.26 21.36
C VAL A 199 10.43 -5.87 22.31
N SER A 200 10.83 -7.12 22.05
CA SER A 200 11.89 -7.80 22.80
C SER A 200 13.22 -7.06 22.66
N ASN A 201 14.10 -7.22 23.66
CA ASN A 201 15.41 -6.55 23.68
C ASN A 201 16.30 -6.89 22.47
N ASP A 202 16.15 -8.10 21.92
CA ASP A 202 16.85 -8.55 20.72
C ASP A 202 16.19 -8.09 19.41
N GLY A 203 15.05 -7.39 19.51
CA GLY A 203 14.28 -6.89 18.39
C GLY A 203 13.53 -7.94 17.57
N ARG A 204 13.62 -9.24 17.90
CA ARG A 204 13.09 -10.34 17.08
C ARG A 204 11.59 -10.55 17.20
N TYR A 205 11.01 -10.14 18.32
CA TYR A 205 9.60 -10.33 18.59
C TYR A 205 8.94 -9.06 19.11
N ALA A 206 7.67 -8.87 18.76
CA ALA A 206 6.80 -7.91 19.41
C ALA A 206 5.64 -8.65 20.08
N TYR A 207 5.15 -8.12 21.19
CA TYR A 207 4.02 -8.66 21.94
C TYR A 207 2.92 -7.61 21.98
N VAL A 208 1.68 -8.02 21.70
CA VAL A 208 0.51 -7.14 21.66
C VAL A 208 -0.59 -7.65 22.57
N SER A 209 -1.04 -6.80 23.47
CA SER A 209 -2.20 -6.99 24.34
C SER A 209 -3.47 -6.38 23.73
N PHE A 210 -4.63 -6.81 24.24
CA PHE A 210 -5.93 -6.43 23.73
C PHE A 210 -6.86 -6.08 24.89
N THR A 211 -7.51 -4.92 24.85
CA THR A 211 -8.48 -4.54 25.89
C THR A 211 -9.86 -5.17 25.72
N GLY A 212 -10.16 -5.67 24.52
CA GLY A 212 -11.39 -6.42 24.21
C GLY A 212 -11.16 -7.88 23.83
N GLY A 213 -9.89 -8.31 23.72
CA GLY A 213 -9.49 -9.67 23.34
C GLY A 213 -9.07 -10.52 24.53
N GLN A 214 -8.98 -11.83 24.31
CA GLN A 214 -8.60 -12.80 25.35
C GLN A 214 -7.18 -13.34 25.21
N TYR A 215 -6.42 -12.82 24.23
CA TYR A 215 -5.11 -13.35 23.86
C TYR A 215 -4.02 -12.30 24.00
N LEU A 216 -2.81 -12.74 24.32
CA LEU A 216 -1.57 -12.02 24.01
C LEU A 216 -1.05 -12.55 22.68
N GLN A 217 -0.78 -11.68 21.69
CA GLN A 217 -0.20 -12.10 20.41
C GLN A 217 1.29 -11.77 20.35
N LYS A 218 2.10 -12.76 19.95
CA LYS A 218 3.53 -12.63 19.63
C LYS A 218 3.69 -12.51 18.13
N ILE A 219 4.46 -11.53 17.67
CA ILE A 219 4.71 -11.22 16.27
C ILE A 219 6.20 -11.40 16.01
N ASP A 220 6.56 -12.11 14.94
CA ASP A 220 7.94 -12.12 14.42
C ASP A 220 8.17 -10.82 13.65
N THR A 221 9.11 -10.02 14.12
CA THR A 221 9.36 -8.68 13.58
C THR A 221 10.10 -8.70 12.25
N ARG A 222 10.68 -9.84 11.86
CA ARG A 222 11.41 -9.97 10.59
C ARG A 222 10.43 -10.19 9.44
N THR A 223 9.39 -10.97 9.71
CA THR A 223 8.37 -11.35 8.72
C THR A 223 7.07 -10.57 8.85
N ASP A 224 6.89 -9.80 9.93
CA ASP A 224 5.66 -9.08 10.27
C ASP A 224 4.44 -10.03 10.30
N SER A 225 4.58 -11.15 11.02
CA SER A 225 3.55 -12.20 11.10
C SER A 225 3.36 -12.70 12.53
N ILE A 226 2.14 -13.14 12.87
CA ILE A 226 1.85 -13.75 14.16
C ILE A 226 2.64 -15.06 14.29
N ALA A 227 3.47 -15.14 15.34
CA ALA A 227 4.35 -16.27 15.64
C ALA A 227 3.83 -17.14 16.80
N GLY A 228 2.92 -16.62 17.62
CA GLY A 228 2.33 -17.37 18.73
C GLY A 228 1.28 -16.56 19.48
N GLU A 229 0.48 -17.25 20.29
CA GLU A 229 -0.62 -16.66 21.04
C GLU A 229 -0.73 -17.32 22.41
N ALA A 230 -0.99 -16.53 23.46
CA ALA A 230 -1.29 -17.05 24.80
C ALA A 230 -2.76 -16.73 25.14
N LEU A 231 -3.55 -17.73 25.48
CA LEU A 231 -4.92 -17.53 25.98
C LEU A 231 -4.88 -17.07 27.44
N LEU A 232 -5.15 -15.78 27.66
CA LEU A 232 -5.20 -15.19 29.00
C LEU A 232 -6.60 -15.29 29.64
N GLY A 233 -7.63 -15.42 28.80
CA GLY A 233 -9.03 -15.42 29.19
C GLY A 233 -9.65 -14.01 29.19
N PRO A 234 -10.92 -13.88 29.62
CA PRO A 234 -11.63 -12.60 29.62
C PRO A 234 -10.94 -11.56 30.48
N GLY A 235 -10.71 -10.38 29.93
CA GLY A 235 -10.08 -9.27 30.63
C GLY A 235 -9.92 -8.06 29.72
N SER A 236 -9.56 -6.94 30.32
CA SER A 236 -9.09 -5.75 29.61
C SER A 236 -7.57 -5.70 29.78
N TRP A 237 -6.89 -6.54 28.97
CA TRP A 237 -5.44 -6.70 29.02
C TRP A 237 -4.76 -5.46 28.46
N ASN A 238 -3.94 -4.82 29.29
CA ASN A 238 -3.48 -3.46 29.08
C ASN A 238 -1.95 -3.41 28.89
N LEU A 239 -1.18 -3.01 29.90
CA LEU A 239 0.25 -2.79 29.73
C LEU A 239 1.05 -4.08 29.81
N LEU A 240 2.19 -4.05 29.11
CA LEU A 240 3.12 -5.14 28.93
C LEU A 240 4.49 -4.77 29.49
N TYR A 241 5.13 -5.72 30.14
CA TYR A 241 6.54 -5.69 30.51
C TYR A 241 7.21 -6.98 30.03
N ILE A 242 8.45 -6.89 29.56
CA ILE A 242 9.27 -8.03 29.16
C ILE A 242 10.40 -8.14 30.17
N SER A 243 10.62 -9.33 30.72
CA SER A 243 11.73 -9.56 31.66
C SER A 243 13.07 -9.20 31.03
N GLU A 244 14.06 -8.81 31.84
CA GLU A 244 15.38 -8.39 31.34
C GLU A 244 16.06 -9.47 30.48
N ASP A 245 15.89 -10.74 30.86
CA ASP A 245 16.38 -11.91 30.14
C ASP A 245 15.54 -12.30 28.91
N GLY A 246 14.38 -11.65 28.71
CA GLY A 246 13.46 -11.91 27.62
C GLY A 246 12.69 -13.23 27.71
N ALA A 247 12.77 -13.96 28.83
CA ALA A 247 12.12 -15.26 29.01
C ALA A 247 10.61 -15.15 29.27
N GLU A 248 10.15 -14.00 29.78
CA GLU A 248 8.78 -13.79 30.22
C GLU A 248 8.20 -12.48 29.71
N VAL A 249 6.89 -12.49 29.44
CA VAL A 249 6.08 -11.30 29.23
C VAL A 249 5.02 -11.25 30.33
N MET A 250 4.98 -10.12 31.02
CA MET A 250 4.00 -9.82 32.05
C MET A 250 2.93 -8.90 31.49
N VAL A 251 1.65 -9.21 31.73
CA VAL A 251 0.49 -8.47 31.18
C VAL A 251 -0.49 -8.13 32.30
N THR A 252 -0.82 -6.85 32.45
CA THR A 252 -1.81 -6.43 33.44
C THR A 252 -3.23 -6.47 32.87
N ASN A 253 -4.21 -6.87 33.68
CA ASN A 253 -5.63 -6.75 33.39
C ASN A 253 -6.20 -5.54 34.16
N PHE A 254 -6.49 -4.46 33.44
CA PHE A 254 -7.14 -3.28 34.01
C PHE A 254 -8.66 -3.46 33.95
N SER A 255 -9.28 -3.72 35.11
CA SER A 255 -10.70 -4.05 35.16
C SER A 255 -11.46 -3.27 36.24
N PRO A 256 -11.86 -2.02 35.93
CA PRO A 256 -12.59 -1.19 36.89
C PRO A 256 -14.04 -1.66 37.12
N THR A 257 -14.60 -2.47 36.21
CA THR A 257 -16.01 -2.89 36.22
C THR A 257 -16.22 -4.34 35.75
N GLY A 258 -15.16 -5.11 35.51
CA GLY A 258 -15.19 -6.45 34.90
C GLY A 258 -14.62 -7.56 35.79
N PRO A 259 -14.06 -8.66 35.24
CA PRO A 259 -13.42 -9.71 36.04
C PRO A 259 -12.28 -9.12 36.87
N GLU A 260 -11.98 -9.75 38.01
CA GLU A 260 -11.01 -9.24 38.99
C GLU A 260 -9.68 -8.75 38.38
N PRO A 261 -9.05 -7.68 38.92
CA PRO A 261 -7.75 -7.22 38.46
C PRO A 261 -6.69 -8.32 38.64
N THR A 262 -5.98 -8.63 37.57
CA THR A 262 -4.98 -9.71 37.53
C THR A 262 -3.69 -9.28 36.83
N LEU A 263 -2.62 -10.03 37.09
CA LEU A 263 -1.36 -9.98 36.36
C LEU A 263 -1.07 -11.38 35.80
N ALA A 264 -0.88 -11.51 34.50
CA ALA A 264 -0.47 -12.76 33.86
C ALA A 264 1.03 -12.75 33.56
N ILE A 265 1.70 -13.89 33.78
CA ILE A 265 3.06 -14.17 33.33
C ILE A 265 2.98 -15.22 32.22
N VAL A 266 3.58 -14.91 31.08
CA VAL A 266 3.60 -15.75 29.87
C VAL A 266 5.04 -16.05 29.49
N LYS A 267 5.35 -17.32 29.23
CA LYS A 267 6.67 -17.73 28.71
C LYS A 267 6.81 -17.32 27.26
N THR A 268 7.87 -16.62 26.92
CA THR A 268 8.10 -16.16 25.54
C THR A 268 8.46 -17.29 24.59
N SER A 269 9.01 -18.39 25.10
CA SER A 269 9.48 -19.52 24.29
C SER A 269 8.36 -20.26 23.56
N ASP A 270 7.22 -20.45 24.22
CA ASP A 270 6.09 -21.26 23.72
C ASP A 270 4.73 -20.58 23.89
N MET A 271 4.68 -19.36 24.43
CA MET A 271 3.46 -18.62 24.74
C MET A 271 2.55 -19.34 25.74
N SER A 272 3.09 -20.20 26.59
CA SER A 272 2.34 -20.80 27.70
C SER A 272 2.14 -19.78 28.82
N VAL A 273 0.93 -19.75 29.39
CA VAL A 273 0.63 -18.97 30.60
C VAL A 273 1.20 -19.73 31.80
N GLU A 274 2.18 -19.14 32.47
CA GLU A 274 2.80 -19.73 33.65
C GLU A 274 1.97 -19.48 34.90
N GLN A 275 1.52 -18.23 35.07
CA GLN A 275 0.76 -17.84 36.25
C GLN A 275 -0.18 -16.68 35.94
N ILE A 276 -1.34 -16.66 36.61
CA ILE A 276 -2.22 -15.50 36.69
C ILE A 276 -2.39 -15.18 38.18
N TYR A 277 -1.82 -14.06 38.62
CA TYR A 277 -1.96 -13.57 39.98
C TYR A 277 -3.27 -12.81 40.13
N PHE A 278 -3.99 -13.15 41.20
CA PHE A 278 -5.10 -12.38 41.71
C PHE A 278 -4.80 -12.00 43.16
N ASN A 279 -4.83 -10.71 43.48
CA ASN A 279 -4.84 -10.26 44.86
C ASN A 279 -5.55 -8.90 44.97
N SER A 280 -6.86 -8.92 45.24
CA SER A 280 -7.66 -7.71 45.42
C SER A 280 -7.20 -6.79 46.55
N SER A 281 -6.40 -7.29 47.51
CA SER A 281 -5.83 -6.46 48.58
C SER A 281 -4.54 -5.73 48.22
N GLN A 282 -3.84 -6.15 47.15
CA GLN A 282 -2.55 -5.59 46.72
C GLN A 282 -2.59 -4.97 45.31
N MET A 283 -3.53 -5.41 44.47
CA MET A 283 -3.71 -4.93 43.10
C MET A 283 -5.14 -4.42 42.93
N SER A 284 -5.30 -3.09 42.95
CA SER A 284 -6.55 -2.43 42.57
C SER A 284 -6.33 -1.76 41.22
N ASN A 285 -7.00 -2.26 40.17
CA ASN A 285 -6.95 -1.72 38.82
C ASN A 285 -5.52 -1.45 38.28
N PRO A 286 -4.65 -2.46 38.18
CA PRO A 286 -3.27 -2.28 37.73
C PRO A 286 -3.24 -1.84 36.27
N HIS A 287 -3.10 -0.53 36.05
CA HIS A 287 -2.99 0.03 34.70
C HIS A 287 -1.56 -0.07 34.18
N GLY A 288 -0.55 0.01 35.05
CA GLY A 288 0.85 0.13 34.66
C GLY A 288 1.75 -0.99 35.18
N ILE A 289 2.72 -1.35 34.34
CA ILE A 289 3.88 -2.18 34.68
C ILE A 289 5.10 -1.53 33.97
N THR A 290 6.23 -1.44 34.66
CA THR A 290 7.45 -0.76 34.18
C THR A 290 8.67 -1.60 34.43
#